data_AF-A0A498SAW5-F1
#
_entry.id   AF-A0A498SAW5-F1
#
_cell.length_a   1.000
_cell.length_b   1.000
_cell.length_c   1.000
_cell.angle_alpha   90.00
_cell.angle_beta   90.00
_cell.angle_gamma   90.00
#
_symmetry.space_group_name_H-M   'P 1'
#
loop_
_entity.id
_entity.type
_entity.pdbx_description
1 polymer ?
#
loop_
_entity_poly.entity_id
_entity_poly.type
_entity_poly.pdbx_seq_one_letter_code
_entity_poly.pdbx_strand_id
1 'polypeptide(L)'
;MYCWTIATAIMLLGAVNLLLCLGSAWAISICKISNQCDQCRLLSAGQKCFKDERHEHLFCDTANNRISIHENSYLFCDTKKNELIEKYCARSERFLNGTCLDILQRHKRQSVAGAGRVGDYCSLNANCLNVCF
;
A
#
# COMPACT_ATOMS: atom_id res chain seq x y z
N MET A 1 35.14 -48.36 29.47
CA MET A 1 33.66 -48.27 29.40
C MET A 1 33.21 -46.88 28.94
N TYR A 2 33.83 -46.34 27.87
CA TYR A 2 33.74 -44.89 27.52
C TYR A 2 33.40 -44.64 26.04
N CYS A 3 33.21 -45.70 25.25
CA CYS A 3 33.04 -45.60 23.79
C CYS A 3 31.60 -45.30 23.36
N TRP A 4 30.62 -45.58 24.23
CA TRP A 4 29.20 -45.44 23.93
C TRP A 4 28.66 -44.01 24.14
N THR A 5 29.32 -43.20 24.97
CA THR A 5 28.93 -41.80 25.24
C THR A 5 29.38 -40.82 24.16
N ILE A 6 30.42 -41.16 23.40
CA ILE A 6 30.94 -40.31 22.31
C ILE A 6 30.06 -40.42 21.06
N ALA A 7 29.56 -41.63 20.77
CA ALA A 7 28.70 -41.88 19.61
C ALA A 7 27.35 -41.17 19.69
N THR A 8 26.77 -41.05 20.89
CA THR A 8 25.50 -40.34 21.10
C THR A 8 25.65 -38.81 21.00
N ALA A 9 26.79 -38.27 21.44
CA ALA A 9 27.07 -36.83 21.33
C ALA A 9 27.25 -36.36 19.87
N ILE A 10 27.87 -37.18 19.01
CA ILE A 10 28.08 -36.85 17.59
C ILE A 10 26.75 -36.86 16.81
N MET A 11 25.84 -37.79 17.13
CA MET A 11 24.51 -37.86 16.52
C MET A 11 23.62 -36.66 16.87
N LEU A 12 23.75 -36.11 18.09
CA LEU A 12 23.04 -34.90 18.50
C LEU A 12 23.57 -33.63 17.81
N LEU A 13 24.88 -33.53 17.58
CA LEU A 13 25.50 -32.40 16.86
C LEU A 13 25.17 -32.39 15.36
N GLY A 14 24.94 -33.56 14.75
CA GLY A 14 24.50 -33.68 13.36
C GLY A 14 23.06 -33.22 13.14
N ALA A 15 22.15 -33.49 14.09
CA ALA A 15 20.75 -33.09 13.98
C ALA A 15 20.53 -31.59 14.18
N VAL A 16 21.31 -30.94 15.05
CA VAL A 16 21.17 -29.49 15.32
C VAL A 16 21.62 -28.63 14.13
N ASN A 17 22.59 -29.07 13.33
CA ASN A 17 23.07 -28.33 12.15
C ASN A 17 22.12 -28.41 10.94
N LEU A 18 21.19 -29.36 10.90
CA LEU A 18 20.23 -29.50 9.79
C LEU A 18 19.00 -28.57 9.95
N LEU A 19 18.77 -28.04 11.16
CA LEU A 19 17.60 -27.19 11.48
C LEU A 19 17.79 -25.69 11.21
N LEU A 20 19.01 -25.23 10.92
CA LEU A 20 19.32 -23.80 10.75
C LEU A 20 19.16 -23.28 9.31
N CYS A 21 18.83 -24.14 8.34
CA CYS A 21 18.68 -23.75 6.94
C CYS A 21 17.23 -23.51 6.49
N LEU A 22 16.26 -23.38 7.40
CA LEU A 22 14.96 -22.78 7.08
C LEU A 22 15.15 -21.27 6.91
N GLY A 23 15.82 -20.90 5.81
CA GLY A 23 15.88 -19.55 5.30
C GLY A 23 14.46 -19.04 5.19
N SER A 24 14.14 -18.06 6.03
CA SER A 24 12.89 -17.33 5.96
C SER A 24 12.81 -16.71 4.57
N ALA A 25 11.97 -17.27 3.71
CA ALA A 25 11.55 -16.58 2.50
C ALA A 25 10.59 -15.47 2.96
N TRP A 26 11.14 -14.30 3.32
CA TRP A 26 10.32 -13.13 3.58
C TRP A 26 9.62 -12.81 2.25
N ALA A 27 8.32 -13.08 2.18
CA ALA A 27 7.51 -12.69 1.04
C ALA A 27 7.56 -11.16 0.93
N ILE A 28 8.33 -10.66 -0.03
CA ILE A 28 8.44 -9.22 -0.27
C ILE A 28 7.05 -8.71 -0.63
N SER A 29 6.49 -7.87 0.24
CA SER A 29 5.16 -7.30 0.06
C SER A 29 5.17 -6.19 -1.01
N ILE A 30 4.02 -5.96 -1.63
CA ILE A 30 3.82 -4.83 -2.54
C ILE A 30 3.85 -3.53 -1.73
N CYS A 31 4.53 -2.51 -2.27
CA CYS A 31 4.64 -1.22 -1.60
C CYS A 31 3.30 -0.54 -1.35
N LYS A 32 3.21 0.14 -0.21
CA LYS A 32 2.13 1.07 0.16
C LYS A 32 2.70 2.47 0.35
N ILE A 33 1.86 3.50 0.23
CA ILE A 33 2.23 4.89 0.51
C ILE A 33 2.89 4.99 1.90
N SER A 34 3.96 5.79 2.00
CA SER A 34 4.74 6.03 3.23
C SER A 34 5.65 4.91 3.72
N ASN A 35 5.65 3.73 3.08
CA ASN A 35 6.68 2.72 3.32
C ASN A 35 8.08 3.27 2.97
N GLN A 36 9.14 2.68 3.55
CA GLN A 36 10.50 2.92 3.06
C GLN A 36 10.70 2.20 1.73
N CYS A 37 11.52 2.77 0.85
CA CYS A 37 11.71 2.23 -0.49
C CYS A 37 12.35 0.83 -0.50
N ASP A 38 13.16 0.51 0.51
CA ASP A 38 13.90 -0.74 0.59
C ASP A 38 13.09 -1.91 1.20
N GLN A 39 11.88 -1.64 1.69
CA GLN A 39 11.07 -2.62 2.44
C GLN A 39 10.11 -3.42 1.57
N CYS A 40 9.91 -3.02 0.30
CA CYS A 40 8.82 -3.53 -0.52
C CYS A 40 9.15 -3.47 -2.01
N ARG A 41 8.34 -4.16 -2.81
CA ARG A 41 8.45 -4.15 -4.27
C ARG A 41 7.41 -3.20 -4.87
N LEU A 42 7.87 -2.26 -5.70
CA LEU A 42 7.02 -1.37 -6.48
C LEU A 42 6.39 -2.11 -7.67
N LEU A 43 5.12 -1.80 -7.94
CA LEU A 43 4.47 -2.19 -9.19
C LEU A 43 4.91 -1.24 -10.29
N SER A 44 5.16 -1.77 -11.47
CA SER A 44 5.62 -1.00 -12.62
C SER A 44 4.93 -1.48 -13.89
N ALA A 45 4.87 -0.62 -14.91
CA ALA A 45 4.38 -1.02 -16.22
C ALA A 45 5.20 -2.22 -16.78
N GLY A 46 4.53 -3.12 -17.49
CA GLY A 46 5.07 -4.37 -18.03
C GLY A 46 5.10 -5.55 -17.06
N GLN A 47 4.78 -5.34 -15.78
CA GLN A 47 4.63 -6.47 -14.85
C GLN A 47 3.39 -7.31 -15.21
N LYS A 48 3.52 -8.64 -15.12
CA LYS A 48 2.42 -9.55 -15.44
C LYS A 48 1.27 -9.40 -14.45
N CYS A 49 0.05 -9.36 -14.97
CA CYS A 49 -1.17 -9.31 -14.19
C CYS A 49 -2.26 -10.12 -14.91
N PHE A 50 -3.24 -10.62 -14.14
CA PHE A 50 -4.27 -11.53 -14.66
C PHE A 50 -5.69 -11.11 -14.28
N LYS A 51 -5.83 -10.13 -13.41
CA LYS A 51 -7.12 -9.63 -12.92
C LYS A 51 -7.27 -8.19 -13.33
N ASP A 52 -8.48 -7.82 -13.76
CA ASP A 52 -8.83 -6.44 -14.05
C ASP A 52 -8.86 -5.63 -12.74
N GLU A 53 -7.68 -5.11 -12.38
CA GLU A 53 -7.43 -4.34 -11.18
C GLU A 53 -6.72 -3.03 -11.54
N ARG A 54 -6.98 -2.02 -10.73
CA ARG A 54 -6.36 -0.70 -10.82
C ARG A 54 -5.51 -0.47 -9.59
N HIS A 55 -4.28 -0.02 -9.80
CA HIS A 55 -3.34 0.29 -8.73
C HIS A 55 -2.85 1.72 -8.86
N GLU A 56 -2.51 2.30 -7.73
CA GLU A 56 -1.86 3.61 -7.68
C GLU A 56 -0.47 3.52 -8.32
N HIS A 57 -0.08 4.55 -9.08
CA HIS A 57 1.26 4.60 -9.64
C HIS A 57 2.22 5.14 -8.57
N LEU A 58 2.87 4.23 -7.87
CA LEU A 58 3.78 4.54 -6.77
C LEU A 58 5.22 4.68 -7.26
N PHE A 59 5.99 5.55 -6.61
CA PHE A 59 7.42 5.74 -6.85
C PHE A 59 8.18 5.98 -5.54
N CYS A 60 9.49 5.75 -5.54
CA CYS A 60 10.34 6.13 -4.40
C CYS A 60 10.73 7.60 -4.50
N ASP A 61 10.31 8.42 -3.54
CA ASP A 61 10.84 9.77 -3.35
C ASP A 61 12.21 9.68 -2.68
N THR A 62 13.26 9.93 -3.47
CA THR A 62 14.66 9.88 -3.02
C THR A 62 15.02 11.00 -2.05
N ALA A 63 14.23 12.07 -1.97
CA ALA A 63 14.49 13.15 -1.01
C ALA A 63 14.23 12.71 0.44
N ASN A 64 13.22 11.87 0.64
CA ASN A 64 12.78 11.42 1.97
C ASN A 64 12.91 9.90 2.18
N ASN A 65 13.42 9.17 1.18
CA ASN A 65 13.47 7.71 1.10
C ASN A 65 12.12 7.04 1.44
N ARG A 66 11.04 7.58 0.87
CA ARG A 66 9.66 7.13 1.14
C ARG A 66 8.89 6.90 -0.15
N ILE A 67 7.99 5.93 -0.13
CA ILE A 67 7.07 5.68 -1.23
C ILE A 67 6.03 6.80 -1.31
N SER A 68 5.98 7.46 -2.47
CA SER A 68 5.04 8.50 -2.85
C SER A 68 4.21 8.06 -4.06
N ILE A 69 3.23 8.88 -4.45
CA ILE A 69 2.24 8.58 -5.51
C ILE A 69 2.30 9.62 -6.63
N HIS A 70 2.27 9.16 -7.88
CA HIS A 70 2.03 10.02 -9.02
C HIS A 70 0.53 10.32 -9.16
N GLU A 71 0.10 11.47 -8.66
CA GLU A 71 -1.33 11.82 -8.51
C GLU A 71 -2.16 11.79 -9.81
N ASN A 72 -1.54 12.00 -10.98
CA ASN A 72 -2.22 12.04 -12.28
C ASN A 72 -2.11 10.73 -13.08
N SER A 73 -1.53 9.68 -12.50
CA SER A 73 -1.32 8.41 -13.20
C SER A 73 -1.66 7.21 -12.34
N TYR A 74 -2.03 6.12 -13.00
CA TYR A 74 -2.37 4.86 -12.36
C TYR A 74 -1.92 3.69 -13.22
N LEU A 75 -1.73 2.55 -12.59
CA LEU A 75 -1.45 1.30 -13.27
C LEU A 75 -2.75 0.52 -13.44
N PHE A 76 -2.98 0.03 -14.66
CA PHE A 76 -4.17 -0.74 -15.02
C PHE A 76 -3.73 -2.08 -15.59
N CYS A 77 -4.36 -3.16 -15.15
CA CYS A 77 -4.09 -4.46 -15.74
C CYS A 77 -4.84 -4.62 -17.07
N ASP A 78 -4.11 -4.62 -18.19
CA ASP A 78 -4.68 -4.99 -19.49
C ASP A 78 -4.75 -6.51 -19.58
N THR A 79 -5.91 -7.09 -19.28
CA THR A 79 -6.13 -8.55 -19.33
C THR A 79 -5.99 -9.15 -20.73
N LYS A 80 -6.01 -8.35 -21.80
CA LYS A 80 -5.72 -8.84 -23.16
C LYS A 80 -4.23 -9.08 -23.36
N LYS A 81 -3.40 -8.24 -22.73
CA LYS A 81 -1.93 -8.34 -22.77
C LYS A 81 -1.36 -9.11 -21.57
N ASN A 82 -2.16 -9.31 -20.53
CA ASN A 82 -1.77 -9.83 -19.22
C ASN A 82 -0.63 -9.02 -18.57
N GLU A 83 -0.67 -7.70 -18.76
CA GLU A 83 0.39 -6.79 -18.31
C GLU A 83 -0.18 -5.50 -17.72
N LEU A 84 0.50 -4.99 -16.69
CA LEU A 84 0.23 -3.68 -16.12
C LEU A 84 0.66 -2.61 -17.11
N ILE A 85 -0.25 -1.71 -17.46
CA ILE A 85 0.01 -0.55 -18.30
C ILE A 85 -0.22 0.72 -17.51
N GLU A 86 0.57 1.74 -17.83
CA GLU A 86 0.39 3.06 -17.26
C GLU A 86 -0.73 3.81 -17.99
N LYS A 87 -1.58 4.49 -17.22
CA LYS A 87 -2.67 5.33 -17.69
C LYS A 87 -2.66 6.65 -16.91
N TYR A 88 -3.20 7.69 -17.54
CA TYR A 88 -3.31 9.02 -16.95
C TYR A 88 -4.77 9.42 -16.80
N CYS A 89 -5.08 10.18 -15.75
CA CYS A 89 -6.36 10.85 -15.61
C CYS A 89 -6.43 12.11 -16.51
N ALA A 90 -7.60 12.75 -16.60
CA ALA A 90 -7.69 14.04 -17.28
C ALA A 90 -6.87 15.11 -16.55
N ARG A 91 -6.50 16.19 -17.26
CA ARG A 91 -5.54 17.21 -16.75
C ARG A 91 -5.92 17.86 -15.41
N SER A 92 -7.19 17.92 -15.05
CA SER A 92 -7.71 18.48 -13.78
C SER A 92 -8.07 17.42 -12.74
N GLU A 93 -7.90 16.14 -13.08
CA GLU A 93 -8.29 15.02 -12.23
C GLU A 93 -7.07 14.42 -11.53
N ARG A 94 -7.32 13.79 -10.39
CA ARG A 94 -6.34 12.95 -9.69
C ARG A 94 -6.89 11.56 -9.49
N PHE A 95 -6.02 10.57 -9.59
CA PHE A 95 -6.37 9.20 -9.29
C PHE A 95 -6.40 8.99 -7.78
N LEU A 96 -7.58 8.70 -7.22
CA LEU A 96 -7.78 8.47 -5.79
C LEU A 96 -8.72 7.27 -5.60
N ASN A 97 -8.31 6.30 -4.78
CA ASN A 97 -9.12 5.12 -4.43
C ASN A 97 -9.72 4.40 -5.65
N GLY A 98 -8.95 4.19 -6.72
CA GLY A 98 -9.38 3.43 -7.90
C GLY A 98 -10.09 4.25 -9.00
N THR A 99 -10.33 5.54 -8.78
CA THR A 99 -11.09 6.40 -9.69
C THR A 99 -10.40 7.75 -9.92
N CYS A 100 -10.47 8.28 -11.14
CA CYS A 100 -10.06 9.67 -11.43
C CYS A 100 -11.14 10.64 -10.92
N LEU A 101 -10.76 11.58 -10.07
CA LEU A 101 -11.66 12.57 -9.48
C LEU A 101 -11.19 13.99 -9.80
N ASP A 102 -12.13 14.84 -10.20
CA ASP A 102 -11.88 16.27 -10.39
C ASP A 102 -11.64 16.97 -9.04
N ILE A 103 -10.49 17.61 -8.90
CA ILE A 103 -10.12 18.35 -7.69
C ILE A 103 -11.06 19.55 -7.50
N LEU A 104 -11.51 20.17 -8.60
CA LEU A 104 -12.33 21.38 -8.58
C LEU A 104 -13.76 21.09 -8.06
N GLN A 105 -14.28 19.88 -8.25
CA GLN A 105 -15.61 19.52 -7.77
C GLN A 105 -15.70 19.37 -6.25
N ARG A 106 -14.60 19.17 -5.52
CA ARG A 106 -14.63 19.15 -4.05
C ARG A 106 -15.04 20.50 -3.45
N HIS A 107 -14.88 21.60 -4.17
CA HIS A 107 -15.37 22.92 -3.74
C HIS A 107 -16.85 23.17 -4.05
N LYS A 108 -17.52 22.25 -4.76
CA LYS A 108 -18.95 22.38 -5.11
C LYS A 108 -19.85 21.49 -4.25
N ARG A 109 -19.52 21.28 -2.98
CA ARG A 109 -20.50 20.81 -1.97
C ARG A 109 -21.13 22.02 -1.26
N GLN A 110 -22.21 22.50 -1.89
CA GLN A 110 -23.39 23.10 -1.26
C GLN A 110 -23.15 24.12 -0.13
N SER A 111 -22.78 25.34 -0.52
CA SER A 111 -23.33 26.53 0.15
C SER A 111 -24.83 26.62 -0.16
N VAL A 112 -25.66 25.80 0.48
CA VAL A 112 -27.09 26.11 0.59
C VAL A 112 -27.20 27.09 1.75
N ALA A 113 -27.24 28.37 1.42
CA ALA A 113 -27.71 29.41 2.33
C ALA A 113 -29.16 29.06 2.69
N GLY A 114 -29.39 28.57 3.90
CA GLY A 114 -30.71 28.16 4.35
C GLY A 114 -30.72 27.77 5.83
N ALA A 115 -30.76 28.79 6.70
CA ALA A 115 -31.28 28.77 8.07
C ALA A 115 -31.19 27.45 8.86
N GLY A 116 -30.04 27.14 9.45
CA GLY A 116 -29.93 26.13 10.50
C GLY A 116 -30.43 26.67 11.84
N ARG A 117 -31.57 26.16 12.33
CA ARG A 117 -31.97 26.32 13.74
C ARG A 117 -31.11 25.38 14.61
N VAL A 118 -30.95 25.76 15.88
CA VAL A 118 -30.21 24.99 16.89
C VAL A 118 -30.75 23.55 16.97
N GLY A 119 -29.93 22.55 16.63
CA GLY A 119 -30.26 21.13 16.83
C GLY A 119 -29.71 20.10 15.84
N ASP A 120 -29.06 20.47 14.73
CA ASP A 120 -28.75 19.49 13.67
C ASP A 120 -27.47 18.67 13.90
N TYR A 121 -27.72 17.36 14.03
CA TYR A 121 -26.91 16.15 13.89
C TYR A 121 -25.42 16.29 13.50
N CYS A 122 -24.54 15.78 14.38
CA CYS A 122 -23.14 15.48 14.07
C CYS A 122 -23.07 14.15 13.27
N SER A 123 -22.71 14.21 11.99
CA SER A 123 -22.37 13.01 11.21
C SER A 123 -20.86 12.75 11.22
N LEU A 124 -20.49 11.79 12.06
CA LEU A 124 -19.30 10.93 12.04
C LEU A 124 -17.96 11.56 11.58
N ASN A 125 -17.13 11.79 12.60
CA ASN A 125 -15.66 11.85 12.60
C ASN A 125 -14.93 13.20 12.46
N ALA A 126 -15.44 14.25 13.11
CA ALA A 126 -14.58 15.30 13.66
C ALA A 126 -14.99 15.53 15.12
N ASN A 127 -14.01 15.44 16.02
CA ASN A 127 -14.17 15.64 17.46
C ASN A 127 -15.12 16.80 17.79
N CYS A 128 -16.27 16.48 18.38
CA CYS A 128 -17.07 17.43 19.14
C CYS A 128 -16.27 17.85 20.38
N LEU A 129 -15.32 18.77 20.24
CA LEU A 129 -14.70 19.42 21.37
C LEU A 129 -15.51 20.67 21.70
N ASN A 130 -16.32 20.52 22.75
CA ASN A 130 -16.78 21.56 23.65
C ASN A 130 -15.82 22.75 23.71
N VAL A 131 -16.33 23.95 23.45
CA VAL A 131 -15.83 25.17 24.07
C VAL A 131 -17.03 26.03 24.47
N CYS A 132 -17.22 26.15 25.77
CA CYS A 132 -18.10 27.14 26.39
C CYS A 132 -17.72 28.55 25.93
N PHE A 133 -18.72 29.39 25.65
CA PHE A 133 -18.79 30.76 26.14
C PHE A 133 -20.24 31.24 26.15
#